data_AF-A0A067NW75-F1
#
_entry.id   AF-A0A067NW75-F1
#
_cell.length_a   1.000
_cell.length_b   1.000
_cell.length_c   1.000
_cell.angle_alpha   90.00
_cell.angle_beta   90.00
_cell.angle_gamma   90.00
#
_symmetry.space_group_name_H-M   'P 1'
#
loop_
_entity.id
_entity.type
_entity.pdbx_description
1 polymer ?
#
loop_
_entity_poly.entity_id
_entity_poly.type
_entity_poly.pdbx_seq_one_letter_code
_entity_poly.pdbx_strand_id
1 'polypeptide(L)'
;ILADESSSLGNARNEYASWLPQVINQVRLLYSRVAALVHHTYDFPSDDSYASYVSNVRSLFPGKTTWMSEVCCSLGNADGSGRGWIKNALMFSGMVFQSFLVANEPHYDFWTLVSNGIGCSPLNNPSCVNNPNSAGWTDGLIYYDSQYARNGNFQLYLTKHFWTFKHFGNFVKREEHISISS
;
A
#
# COMPACT_ATOMS: atom_id res chain seq x y z
N ILE A 1 8.63 -15.80 -5.79
CA ILE A 1 9.46 -14.71 -5.24
C ILE A 1 8.82 -13.41 -5.66
N LEU A 2 8.59 -12.49 -4.71
CA LEU A 2 8.22 -11.10 -4.97
C LEU A 2 9.50 -10.28 -5.01
N ALA A 3 9.58 -9.35 -5.96
CA ALA A 3 10.78 -8.60 -6.25
C ALA A 3 10.53 -7.12 -5.95
N ASP A 4 11.11 -6.61 -4.85
CA ASP A 4 10.86 -5.28 -4.31
C ASP A 4 12.17 -4.57 -3.97
N GLU A 5 12.32 -3.31 -4.38
CA GLU A 5 13.32 -2.37 -3.83
C GLU A 5 12.83 -0.91 -3.82
N SER A 6 11.61 -0.63 -4.27
CA SER A 6 11.30 0.68 -4.81
C SER A 6 10.27 1.43 -3.98
N SER A 7 10.66 2.59 -3.47
CA SER A 7 9.78 3.50 -2.72
C SER A 7 8.83 4.30 -3.62
N SER A 8 9.01 4.31 -4.94
CA SER A 8 8.17 5.05 -5.89
C SER A 8 8.17 4.40 -7.27
N LEU A 9 7.17 4.73 -8.11
CA LEU A 9 7.12 4.22 -9.49
C LEU A 9 8.34 4.63 -10.32
N GLY A 10 8.84 5.85 -10.08
CA GLY A 10 10.02 6.39 -10.75
C GLY A 10 11.30 5.60 -10.41
N ASN A 11 11.46 5.23 -9.13
CA ASN A 11 12.60 4.44 -8.67
C ASN A 11 12.50 2.99 -9.17
N ALA A 12 11.31 2.40 -9.09
CA ALA A 12 11.04 1.03 -9.51
C ALA A 12 11.56 0.74 -10.91
N ARG A 13 11.25 1.65 -11.85
CA ARG A 13 11.69 1.52 -13.25
C ARG A 13 13.22 1.43 -13.38
N ASN A 14 13.95 2.29 -12.68
CA ASN A 14 15.40 2.36 -12.78
C ASN A 14 16.07 1.18 -12.06
N GLU A 15 15.53 0.79 -10.92
CA GLU A 15 16.04 -0.30 -10.09
C GLU A 15 15.88 -1.64 -10.79
N TYR A 16 14.69 -1.96 -11.31
CA TYR A 16 14.48 -3.22 -12.03
C TYR A 16 15.41 -3.33 -13.23
N ALA A 17 15.61 -2.25 -13.99
CA ALA A 17 16.53 -2.27 -15.13
C ALA A 17 17.98 -2.55 -14.71
N SER A 18 18.37 -2.16 -13.49
CA SER A 18 19.72 -2.38 -12.95
C SER A 18 19.93 -3.81 -12.43
N TRP A 19 19.03 -4.30 -11.57
CA TRP A 19 19.28 -5.54 -10.84
C TRP A 19 18.58 -6.77 -11.46
N LEU A 20 17.42 -6.60 -12.10
CA LEU A 20 16.65 -7.73 -12.62
C LEU A 20 17.40 -8.47 -13.74
N PRO A 21 18.13 -7.81 -14.67
CA PRO A 21 19.02 -8.50 -15.59
C PRO A 21 20.13 -9.30 -14.88
N GLN A 22 20.61 -8.85 -13.72
CA GLN A 22 21.61 -9.61 -12.95
C GLN A 22 21.00 -10.89 -12.38
N VAL A 23 19.78 -10.81 -11.85
CA VAL A 23 19.02 -11.98 -11.39
C VAL A 23 18.68 -12.93 -12.54
N ILE A 24 18.32 -12.40 -13.70
CA ILE A 24 18.05 -13.17 -14.92
C ILE A 24 19.33 -13.86 -15.45
N ASN A 25 20.45 -13.14 -15.50
CA ASN A 25 21.67 -13.60 -16.16
C ASN A 25 22.54 -14.49 -15.26
N GLN A 26 22.61 -14.19 -13.95
CA GLN A 26 23.41 -14.99 -13.01
C GLN A 26 22.70 -16.27 -12.61
N VAL A 27 21.37 -16.28 -12.59
CA VAL A 27 20.59 -17.48 -12.28
C VAL A 27 19.38 -17.55 -13.20
N ARG A 28 19.61 -18.05 -14.42
CA ARG A 28 18.58 -18.22 -15.46
C ARG A 28 17.32 -18.99 -15.00
N LEU A 29 17.43 -19.76 -13.92
CA LEU A 29 16.33 -20.48 -13.26
C LEU A 29 15.52 -19.64 -12.24
N LEU A 30 15.98 -18.45 -11.84
CA LEU A 30 15.27 -17.60 -10.88
C LEU A 30 14.24 -16.71 -11.54
N TYR A 31 14.43 -16.28 -12.80
CA TYR A 31 13.42 -15.46 -13.46
C TYR A 31 12.07 -16.16 -13.56
N SER A 32 12.05 -17.47 -13.84
CA SER A 32 10.81 -18.26 -13.81
C SER A 32 10.21 -18.41 -12.41
N ARG A 33 10.98 -18.17 -11.34
CA ARG A 33 10.52 -18.19 -9.94
C ARG A 33 10.06 -16.83 -9.43
N VAL A 34 10.33 -15.74 -10.15
CA VAL A 34 9.74 -14.43 -9.87
C VAL A 34 8.29 -14.47 -10.30
N ALA A 35 7.37 -14.34 -9.35
CA ALA A 35 5.93 -14.43 -9.61
C ALA A 35 5.37 -13.09 -10.07
N ALA A 36 5.84 -12.00 -9.45
CA ALA A 36 5.46 -10.63 -9.75
C ALA A 36 6.62 -9.68 -9.43
N LEU A 37 6.61 -8.52 -10.09
CA LEU A 37 7.43 -7.36 -9.75
C LEU A 37 6.60 -6.47 -8.84
N VAL A 38 7.10 -6.12 -7.67
CA VAL A 38 6.31 -5.42 -6.67
C VAL A 38 6.90 -4.05 -6.38
N HIS A 39 6.04 -3.07 -6.17
CA HIS A 39 6.43 -1.66 -6.07
C HIS A 39 5.59 -0.93 -5.02
N HIS A 40 6.11 0.21 -4.59
CA HIS A 40 5.44 1.09 -3.65
C HIS A 40 4.94 2.34 -4.34
N THR A 41 3.92 2.97 -3.74
CA THR A 41 3.27 4.18 -4.29
C THR A 41 3.37 5.39 -3.35
N TYR A 42 4.51 5.56 -2.66
CA TYR A 42 4.73 6.73 -1.78
C TYR A 42 4.84 8.06 -2.55
N ASP A 43 4.99 8.00 -3.87
CA ASP A 43 4.96 9.17 -4.76
C ASP A 43 3.54 9.61 -5.14
N PHE A 44 2.49 8.89 -4.71
CA PHE A 44 1.08 9.19 -4.98
C PHE A 44 0.84 9.47 -6.47
N PRO A 45 1.08 8.48 -7.34
CA PRO A 45 1.13 8.67 -8.78
C PRO A 45 -0.22 9.14 -9.37
N SER A 46 -0.15 9.87 -10.48
CA SER A 46 -1.34 10.10 -11.31
C SER A 46 -1.69 8.86 -12.12
N ASP A 47 -2.91 8.80 -12.65
CA ASP A 47 -3.34 7.69 -13.52
C ASP A 47 -2.39 7.53 -14.71
N ASP A 48 -1.95 8.64 -15.31
CA ASP A 48 -1.02 8.62 -16.44
C ASP A 48 0.36 8.07 -16.06
N SER A 49 0.92 8.47 -14.90
CA SER A 49 2.22 7.97 -14.47
C SER A 49 2.16 6.49 -14.08
N TYR A 50 1.04 6.04 -13.52
CA TYR A 50 0.83 4.64 -13.16
C TYR A 50 0.62 3.76 -14.39
N ALA A 51 -0.23 4.17 -15.34
CA ALA A 51 -0.43 3.46 -16.60
C ALA A 51 0.88 3.36 -17.41
N SER A 52 1.66 4.45 -17.44
CA SER A 52 2.99 4.47 -18.05
C SER A 52 3.94 3.48 -17.38
N TYR A 53 3.98 3.43 -16.06
CA TYR A 53 4.80 2.48 -15.32
C TYR A 53 4.47 1.02 -15.68
N VAL A 54 3.20 0.62 -15.60
CA VAL A 54 2.80 -0.77 -15.91
C VAL A 54 3.08 -1.13 -17.37
N SER A 55 2.85 -0.20 -18.31
CA SER A 55 3.17 -0.39 -19.72
C SER A 55 4.66 -0.63 -19.95
N ASN A 56 5.51 0.15 -19.28
CA ASN A 56 6.96 -0.02 -19.34
C ASN A 56 7.40 -1.37 -18.76
N VAL A 57 6.89 -1.76 -17.59
CA VAL A 57 7.20 -3.06 -16.98
C VAL A 57 6.80 -4.21 -17.89
N ARG A 58 5.59 -4.15 -18.48
CA ARG A 58 5.11 -5.19 -19.42
C ARG A 58 6.00 -5.31 -20.65
N SER A 59 6.52 -4.20 -21.15
CA SER A 59 7.42 -4.17 -22.31
C SER A 59 8.80 -4.76 -21.97
N LEU A 60 9.37 -4.38 -20.83
CA LEU A 60 10.72 -4.79 -20.42
C LEU A 60 10.77 -6.21 -19.85
N PHE A 61 9.71 -6.65 -19.18
CA PHE A 61 9.65 -7.90 -18.44
C PHE A 61 8.40 -8.71 -18.85
N PRO A 62 8.35 -9.21 -20.11
CA PRO A 62 7.19 -9.93 -20.61
C PRO A 62 6.88 -11.16 -19.75
N GLY A 63 5.59 -11.37 -19.49
CA GLY A 63 5.08 -12.45 -18.65
C GLY A 63 5.17 -12.20 -17.14
N LYS A 64 5.60 -11.01 -16.71
CA LYS A 64 5.53 -10.58 -15.30
C LYS A 64 4.36 -9.64 -15.07
N THR A 65 3.66 -9.86 -13.96
CA THR A 65 2.65 -8.94 -13.45
C THR A 65 3.28 -7.97 -12.46
N THR A 66 2.66 -6.80 -12.27
CA THR A 66 3.02 -5.83 -11.24
C THR A 66 2.03 -5.90 -10.08
N TRP A 67 2.53 -5.85 -8.85
CA TRP A 67 1.71 -5.79 -7.63
C TRP A 67 2.09 -4.55 -6.82
N MET A 68 1.10 -3.84 -6.28
CA MET A 68 1.36 -2.78 -5.30
C MET A 68 1.55 -3.43 -3.92
N SER A 69 2.78 -3.45 -3.41
CA SER A 69 3.14 -4.13 -2.15
C SER A 69 3.16 -3.22 -0.93
N GLU A 70 3.17 -1.91 -1.13
CA GLU A 70 3.29 -1.00 0.00
C GLU A 70 2.82 0.41 -0.32
N VAL A 71 2.00 0.93 0.58
CA VAL A 71 1.86 2.36 0.74
C VAL A 71 1.65 2.69 2.22
N CYS A 72 2.39 3.70 2.66
CA CYS A 72 2.01 4.59 3.73
C CYS A 72 2.72 5.92 3.46
N CYS A 73 3.19 6.67 4.44
CA CYS A 73 2.25 7.53 5.13
C CYS A 73 2.11 8.75 4.22
N SER A 74 0.88 9.18 3.95
CA SER A 74 0.75 10.52 3.38
C SER A 74 1.02 11.53 4.49
N LEU A 75 2.08 12.32 4.33
CA LEU A 75 2.33 13.54 5.10
C LEU A 75 1.36 14.69 4.71
N GLY A 76 0.39 14.42 3.83
CA GLY A 76 -0.27 15.39 2.93
C GLY A 76 0.53 15.50 1.62
N ASN A 77 0.03 15.83 0.43
CA ASN A 77 -1.30 16.02 -0.12
C ASN A 77 -1.34 15.39 -1.52
N ALA A 78 -2.48 14.82 -1.92
CA ALA A 78 -2.92 14.91 -3.32
C ALA A 78 -4.43 15.28 -3.46
N ASP A 79 -5.18 15.74 -2.44
CA ASP A 79 -4.89 16.82 -1.48
C ASP A 79 -5.58 16.67 -0.08
N GLY A 80 -5.70 15.44 0.41
CA GLY A 80 -6.20 15.09 1.76
C GLY A 80 -5.31 15.54 2.94
N SER A 81 -5.14 16.86 3.12
CA SER A 81 -4.09 17.53 3.90
C SER A 81 -4.38 17.56 5.37
N GLY A 82 -3.73 16.81 6.20
CA GLY A 82 -2.77 15.73 6.09
C GLY A 82 -2.98 15.14 7.46
N ARG A 83 -3.31 13.85 7.54
CA ARG A 83 -3.95 13.23 8.72
C ARG A 83 -5.44 13.53 8.91
N GLY A 84 -6.17 13.98 7.87
CA GLY A 84 -7.62 14.19 7.95
C GLY A 84 -8.42 12.88 8.07
N TRP A 85 -9.20 12.69 9.15
CA TRP A 85 -9.81 11.38 9.52
C TRP A 85 -10.54 10.66 8.39
N ILE A 86 -11.48 11.30 7.68
CA ILE A 86 -12.20 10.67 6.56
C ILE A 86 -11.57 10.94 5.20
N LYS A 87 -10.98 12.13 4.99
CA LYS A 87 -10.36 12.51 3.71
C LYS A 87 -9.18 11.60 3.35
N ASN A 88 -8.37 11.23 4.35
CA ASN A 88 -7.23 10.35 4.17
C ASN A 88 -7.67 8.91 3.82
N ALA A 89 -8.79 8.45 4.40
CA ALA A 89 -9.40 7.17 4.05
C ALA A 89 -9.88 7.12 2.61
N LEU A 90 -10.53 8.19 2.14
CA LEU A 90 -10.99 8.29 0.75
C LEU A 90 -9.82 8.36 -0.24
N MET A 91 -8.75 9.08 0.10
CA MET A 91 -7.53 9.13 -0.71
C MET A 91 -6.92 7.74 -0.90
N PHE A 92 -6.68 6.98 0.19
CA PHE A 92 -6.14 5.62 0.06
C PHE A 92 -7.10 4.66 -0.66
N SER A 93 -8.41 4.82 -0.47
CA SER A 93 -9.40 4.06 -1.25
C SER A 93 -9.30 4.36 -2.75
N GLY A 94 -9.09 5.62 -3.11
CA GLY A 94 -8.82 6.04 -4.48
C GLY A 94 -7.57 5.37 -5.06
N MET A 95 -6.50 5.25 -4.27
CA MET A 95 -5.29 4.54 -4.71
C MET A 95 -5.53 3.04 -4.92
N VAL A 96 -6.37 2.40 -4.10
CA VAL A 96 -6.79 1.01 -4.34
C VAL A 96 -7.52 0.89 -5.68
N PHE A 97 -8.48 1.78 -5.95
CA PHE A 97 -9.16 1.83 -7.24
C PHE A 97 -8.20 2.07 -8.40
N GLN A 98 -7.23 2.98 -8.23
CA GLN A 98 -6.23 3.27 -9.24
C GLN A 98 -5.38 2.03 -9.56
N SER A 99 -4.88 1.31 -8.55
CA SER A 99 -4.11 0.07 -8.74
C SER A 99 -4.95 -1.00 -9.47
N PHE A 100 -6.22 -1.18 -9.12
CA PHE A 100 -7.07 -2.19 -9.75
C PHE A 100 -7.57 -1.81 -11.15
N LEU A 101 -7.93 -0.55 -11.39
CA LEU A 101 -8.59 -0.12 -12.63
C LEU A 101 -7.63 0.46 -13.66
N VAL A 102 -6.60 1.19 -13.21
CA VAL A 102 -5.62 1.84 -14.09
C VAL A 102 -4.42 0.93 -14.33
N ALA A 103 -3.86 0.38 -13.26
CA ALA A 103 -2.69 -0.48 -13.32
C ALA A 103 -3.04 -1.96 -13.55
N ASN A 104 -4.31 -2.35 -13.37
CA ASN A 104 -4.82 -3.72 -13.53
C ASN A 104 -4.00 -4.73 -12.71
N GLU A 105 -3.69 -4.37 -11.48
CA GLU A 105 -2.90 -5.19 -10.57
C GLU A 105 -3.82 -6.09 -9.73
N PRO A 106 -3.42 -7.35 -9.51
CA PRO A 106 -4.23 -8.31 -8.74
C PRO A 106 -4.05 -8.17 -7.22
N HIS A 107 -3.20 -7.24 -6.76
CA HIS A 107 -2.71 -7.23 -5.39
C HIS A 107 -2.42 -5.79 -4.92
N TYR A 108 -2.82 -5.49 -3.68
CA TYR A 108 -2.65 -4.21 -3.03
C TYR A 108 -2.43 -4.43 -1.54
N ASP A 109 -1.30 -3.96 -1.00
CA ASP A 109 -0.99 -4.02 0.43
C ASP A 109 -0.80 -2.62 1.03
N PHE A 110 -1.51 -2.37 2.14
CA PHE A 110 -1.23 -1.21 2.98
C PHE A 110 -0.12 -1.57 3.97
N TRP A 111 0.79 -0.62 4.26
CA TRP A 111 2.02 -0.90 4.99
C TRP A 111 1.81 -1.54 6.37
N THR A 112 1.23 -0.80 7.33
CA THR A 112 1.18 -1.25 8.73
C THR A 112 -0.27 -1.46 9.19
N LEU A 113 -0.56 -2.68 9.64
CA LEU A 113 -1.86 -3.01 10.23
C LEU A 113 -2.06 -2.28 11.57
N VAL A 114 -1.06 -2.30 12.45
CA VAL A 114 -1.14 -1.79 13.84
C VAL A 114 0.04 -0.86 14.15
N SER A 115 -0.23 0.38 14.55
CA SER A 115 0.80 1.41 14.80
C SER A 115 0.66 2.12 16.16
N ASN A 116 1.77 2.54 16.76
CA ASN A 116 1.83 3.47 17.90
C ASN A 116 1.87 4.95 17.46
N GLY A 117 1.88 5.23 16.16
CA GLY A 117 1.97 6.55 15.55
C GLY A 117 0.72 7.43 15.74
N ILE A 118 -0.11 7.16 16.75
CA ILE A 118 -1.37 7.87 17.00
C ILE A 118 -1.16 9.36 17.29
N GLY A 119 0.04 9.73 17.79
CA GLY A 119 0.49 11.12 17.94
C GLY A 119 -0.18 11.93 19.03
N CYS A 120 -0.96 11.31 19.91
CA CYS A 120 -1.62 11.95 21.03
C CYS A 120 -1.73 10.96 22.19
N SER A 121 -2.11 11.44 23.37
CA SER A 121 -2.47 10.59 24.52
C SER A 121 -3.99 10.45 24.57
N PRO A 122 -4.58 9.30 24.20
CA PRO A 122 -6.03 9.12 24.18
C PRO A 122 -6.66 9.16 25.58
N LEU A 123 -5.92 8.79 26.63
CA LEU A 123 -6.43 8.92 28.00
C LEU A 123 -6.59 10.40 28.41
N ASN A 124 -5.64 11.26 28.01
CA ASN A 124 -5.66 12.67 28.36
C ASN A 124 -6.53 13.50 27.39
N ASN A 125 -6.68 13.03 26.15
CA ASN A 125 -7.54 13.63 25.14
C ASN A 125 -8.27 12.53 24.34
N PRO A 126 -9.41 12.01 24.85
CA PRO A 126 -10.16 10.93 24.20
C PRO A 126 -10.65 11.27 22.78
N SER A 127 -10.84 12.56 22.49
CA SER A 127 -11.30 13.02 21.18
C SER A 127 -10.22 12.97 20.09
N CYS A 128 -8.93 12.89 20.45
CA CYS A 128 -7.84 13.00 19.47
C CYS A 128 -7.85 11.87 18.43
N VAL A 129 -8.40 10.70 18.79
CA VAL A 129 -8.46 9.53 17.91
C VAL A 129 -9.49 9.66 16.78
N ASN A 130 -10.43 10.62 16.90
CA ASN A 130 -11.48 10.89 15.92
C ASN A 130 -11.26 12.20 15.16
N ASN A 131 -10.14 12.88 15.40
CA ASN A 131 -9.82 14.18 14.81
C ASN A 131 -8.53 14.11 14.01
N PRO A 132 -8.35 15.01 13.03
CA PRO A 132 -7.06 15.15 12.38
C PRO A 132 -5.96 15.46 13.40
N ASN A 133 -4.88 14.69 13.37
CA ASN A 133 -3.77 14.86 14.29
C ASN A 133 -2.47 15.16 13.53
N SER A 134 -1.91 16.36 13.72
CA SER A 134 -0.64 16.83 13.12
C SER A 134 0.62 16.29 13.79
N ALA A 135 0.52 15.61 14.94
CA ALA A 135 1.66 15.04 15.66
C ALA A 135 1.88 13.53 15.43
N GLY A 136 0.88 12.80 14.91
CA GLY A 136 0.96 11.35 14.61
C GLY A 136 1.53 10.97 13.24
N TRP A 137 1.12 9.84 12.72
CA TRP A 137 1.36 9.35 11.36
C TRP A 137 0.04 8.84 10.76
N THR A 138 0.02 8.56 9.46
CA THR A 138 -1.11 7.92 8.73
C THR A 138 -0.71 6.52 8.27
N ASP A 139 0.05 5.85 9.11
CA ASP A 139 0.72 4.57 8.90
C ASP A 139 -0.10 3.35 9.32
N GLY A 140 -1.05 3.51 10.24
CA GLY A 140 -1.80 2.40 10.83
C GLY A 140 -3.25 2.34 10.37
N LEU A 141 -3.75 1.13 10.11
CA LEU A 141 -5.20 0.89 10.07
C LEU A 141 -5.80 0.90 11.48
N ILE A 142 -5.03 0.39 12.45
CA ILE A 142 -5.35 0.32 13.87
C ILE A 142 -4.25 1.03 14.65
N TYR A 143 -4.63 1.90 15.58
CA TYR A 143 -3.71 2.55 16.50
C TYR A 143 -3.78 1.98 17.91
N TYR A 144 -2.66 2.04 18.63
CA TYR A 144 -2.60 1.81 20.07
C TYR A 144 -1.84 2.93 20.76
N ASP A 145 -2.00 3.03 22.08
CA ASP A 145 -1.33 4.04 22.90
C ASP A 145 0.19 3.84 22.90
N SER A 146 0.95 4.89 22.58
CA SER A 146 2.42 4.87 22.54
C SER A 146 3.07 4.65 23.91
N GLN A 147 2.30 4.68 25.00
CA GLN A 147 2.75 4.30 26.33
C GLN A 147 2.77 2.77 26.56
N TYR A 148 2.37 1.95 25.57
CA TYR A 148 2.42 0.48 25.64
C TYR A 148 1.77 -0.08 26.92
N ALA A 149 0.56 0.39 27.22
CA ALA A 149 -0.22 0.06 28.42
C ALA A 149 0.41 0.41 29.79
N ARG A 150 1.54 1.12 29.85
CA ARG A 150 2.14 1.58 31.12
C ARG A 150 1.24 2.54 31.90
N ASN A 151 0.32 3.21 31.21
CA ASN A 151 -0.69 4.10 31.78
C ASN A 151 -2.05 3.41 32.02
N GLY A 152 -2.12 2.08 31.89
CA GLY A 152 -3.35 1.30 32.03
C GLY A 152 -4.26 1.34 30.79
N ASN A 153 -3.81 1.95 29.68
CA ASN A 153 -4.57 1.95 28.43
C ASN A 153 -4.28 0.70 27.59
N PHE A 154 -5.27 -0.18 27.45
CA PHE A 154 -5.21 -1.38 26.62
C PHE A 154 -6.08 -1.28 25.35
N GLN A 155 -6.61 -0.09 25.06
CA GLN A 155 -7.54 0.09 23.95
C GLN A 155 -6.83 0.09 22.58
N LEU A 156 -7.54 -0.42 21.58
CA LEU A 156 -7.22 -0.27 20.17
C LEU A 156 -8.15 0.75 19.52
N TYR A 157 -7.60 1.59 18.67
CA TYR A 157 -8.30 2.71 18.03
C TYR A 157 -8.36 2.49 16.52
N LEU A 158 -9.55 2.18 16.01
CA LEU A 158 -9.75 1.96 14.58
C LEU A 158 -9.81 3.29 13.83
N THR A 159 -9.09 3.38 12.71
CA THR A 159 -9.17 4.52 11.80
C THR A 159 -10.32 4.37 10.81
N LYS A 160 -10.61 5.41 10.03
CA LYS A 160 -11.46 5.26 8.84
C LYS A 160 -10.82 4.41 7.75
N HIS A 161 -9.48 4.33 7.68
CA HIS A 161 -8.79 3.46 6.72
C HIS A 161 -9.19 2.01 6.94
N PHE A 162 -9.23 1.55 8.21
CA PHE A 162 -9.68 0.20 8.52
C PHE A 162 -11.03 -0.13 7.90
N TRP A 163 -11.99 0.79 7.99
CA TRP A 163 -13.32 0.59 7.44
C TRP A 163 -13.34 0.62 5.92
N THR A 164 -12.59 1.50 5.26
CA THR A 164 -12.51 1.52 3.79
C THR A 164 -11.80 0.29 3.25
N PHE A 165 -10.69 -0.15 3.85
CA PHE A 165 -10.01 -1.40 3.49
C PHE A 165 -10.89 -2.63 3.75
N LYS A 166 -11.74 -2.62 4.79
CA LYS A 166 -12.73 -3.67 5.03
C LYS A 166 -13.74 -3.79 3.88
N HIS A 167 -14.13 -2.70 3.22
CA HIS A 167 -14.98 -2.79 2.02
C HIS A 167 -14.29 -3.60 0.92
N PHE A 168 -13.02 -3.32 0.63
CA PHE A 168 -12.28 -4.10 -0.37
C PHE A 168 -12.11 -5.56 0.07
N GLY A 169 -11.62 -5.83 1.28
CA GLY A 169 -11.41 -7.22 1.76
C GLY A 169 -12.69 -8.06 1.86
N ASN A 170 -13.85 -7.43 2.11
CA ASN A 170 -15.13 -8.14 2.16
C ASN A 170 -15.73 -8.44 0.79
N PHE A 171 -15.53 -7.56 -0.20
CA PHE A 171 -16.28 -7.62 -1.46
C PHE A 171 -15.41 -7.87 -2.70
N VAL A 172 -14.12 -7.54 -2.67
CA VAL A 172 -13.15 -7.93 -3.71
C VAL A 172 -12.57 -9.27 -3.31
N LYS A 173 -13.03 -10.34 -3.96
CA LYS A 173 -12.56 -11.70 -3.71
C LYS A 173 -11.59 -12.12 -4.81
N ARG A 174 -10.70 -13.04 -4.45
CA ARG A 174 -9.87 -13.73 -5.44
C ARG A 174 -10.81 -14.46 -6.41
N GLU A 175 -10.48 -14.42 -7.70
CA GLU A 175 -11.09 -15.34 -8.65
C GLU A 175 -10.72 -16.77 -8.24
N GLU A 176 -11.72 -17.55 -7.83
CA GLU A 176 -11.57 -19.00 -7.74
C GLU A 176 -11.67 -19.52 -9.18
N HIS A 177 -10.52 -19.90 -9.76
CA HIS A 177 -10.53 -20.65 -11.02
C HIS A 177 -11.27 -21.97 -10.79
N ILE A 178 -12.57 -22.00 -11.11
CA ILE A 178 -13.30 -23.23 -11.34
C ILE A 178 -12.76 -23.79 -12.65
N SER A 179 -11.78 -24.68 -12.55
CA SER A 179 -11.35 -25.51 -13.68
C SER A 179 -12.50 -26.43 -14.05
N ILE A 180 -13.30 -26.04 -15.05
CA ILE A 180 -14.23 -26.96 -15.71
C ILE A 180 -13.34 -27.85 -16.59
N SER A 181 -13.06 -29.06 -16.12
CA SER A 181 -12.48 -30.10 -16.94
C SER A 181 -13.49 -30.47 -18.03
N SER A 182 -13.17 -30.17 -19.28
CA SER A 182 -13.83 -30.73 -20.47
C SER A 182 -13.43 -32.18 -20.67
#